data_AF-A0A7Y7PTW0-F1
#
_entry.id   AF-A0A7Y7PTW0-F1
#
_cell.length_a   1.000
_cell.length_b   1.000
_cell.length_c   1.000
_cell.angle_alpha   90.00
_cell.angle_beta   90.00
_cell.angle_gamma   90.00
#
_symmetry.space_group_name_H-M   'P 1'
#
loop_
_entity.id
_entity.type
_entity.pdbx_description
1 polymer ?
#
loop_
_entity_poly.entity_id
_entity_poly.type
_entity_poly.pdbx_seq_one_letter_code
_entity_poly.pdbx_strand_id
1 'polypeptide(L)'
;TYIEYLLSTPRNYTCTHLAEHLSAVSHDQVNRFLRRSSFAPSQLRELVMPLLTDSPDAFLLLDDSVQDKRYSRFIEVAKRQYSGNEHGLVTGICLVNLVHSSGQAGDFLPLDYRVYAPELDGVTKNEHFRAMFAQVLA
;
A
#
# COMPACT_ATOMS: atom_id res chain seq x y z
N THR A 1 15.25 9.40 -7.51
CA THR A 1 14.72 8.02 -7.49
C THR A 1 13.22 8.03 -7.78
N TYR A 2 12.59 6.89 -8.06
CA TYR A 2 11.13 6.85 -8.26
C TYR A 2 10.36 7.28 -6.99
N ILE A 3 10.90 6.99 -5.81
CA ILE A 3 10.34 7.41 -4.51
C ILE A 3 10.34 8.94 -4.39
N GLU A 4 11.46 9.60 -4.65
CA GLU A 4 11.56 11.08 -4.63
C GLU A 4 10.57 11.74 -5.59
N TYR A 5 10.32 11.13 -6.75
CA TYR A 5 9.32 11.61 -7.69
C TYR A 5 7.91 11.56 -7.09
N LEU A 6 7.53 10.42 -6.48
CA LEU A 6 6.24 10.28 -5.81
C LEU A 6 6.06 11.27 -4.66
N LEU A 7 7.13 11.51 -3.87
CA LEU A 7 7.11 12.48 -2.77
C LEU A 7 7.00 13.93 -3.25
N SER A 8 7.65 14.27 -4.36
CA SER A 8 7.65 15.63 -4.91
C SER A 8 6.43 15.96 -5.77
N THR A 9 5.62 14.96 -6.15
CA THR A 9 4.51 15.15 -7.11
C THR A 9 3.16 14.69 -6.55
N PRO A 10 2.52 15.50 -5.68
CA PRO A 10 1.32 15.09 -4.95
C PRO A 10 0.06 14.95 -5.83
N ARG A 11 0.07 15.49 -7.05
CA ARG A 11 -1.12 15.52 -7.94
C ARG A 11 -1.00 14.69 -9.21
N ASN A 12 0.18 14.62 -9.81
CA ASN A 12 0.39 13.98 -11.11
C ASN A 12 1.55 12.99 -11.06
N TYR A 13 1.26 11.76 -10.66
CA TYR A 13 2.21 10.66 -10.56
C TYR A 13 2.21 9.76 -11.81
N THR A 14 1.98 10.33 -13.01
CA THR A 14 1.97 9.58 -14.27
C THR A 14 3.38 9.33 -14.80
N CYS A 15 3.59 8.22 -15.52
CA CYS A 15 4.89 7.92 -16.13
C CYS A 15 5.33 8.97 -17.15
N THR A 16 4.37 9.62 -17.85
CA THR A 16 4.63 10.71 -18.78
C THR A 16 5.10 11.96 -18.05
N HIS A 17 4.45 12.32 -16.94
CA HIS A 17 4.87 13.46 -16.14
C HIS A 17 6.27 13.29 -15.57
N LEU A 18 6.64 12.09 -15.12
CA LEU A 18 8.03 11.82 -14.71
C LEU A 18 9.01 12.04 -15.88
N ALA A 19 8.69 11.52 -17.06
CA ALA A 19 9.55 11.61 -18.24
C ALA A 19 9.74 13.06 -18.73
N GLU A 20 8.74 13.93 -18.55
CA GLU A 20 8.85 15.36 -18.86
C GLU A 20 9.86 16.09 -17.97
N HIS A 21 10.06 15.60 -16.74
CA HIS A 21 10.92 16.24 -15.73
C HIS A 21 12.29 15.57 -15.58
N LEU A 22 12.51 14.40 -16.21
CA LEU A 22 13.78 13.69 -16.23
C LEU A 22 14.18 13.39 -17.68
N SER A 23 14.96 14.28 -18.29
CA SER A 23 15.36 14.21 -19.70
C SER A 23 16.06 12.91 -20.12
N ALA A 24 16.67 12.18 -19.18
CA ALA A 24 17.32 10.89 -19.42
C ALA A 24 16.37 9.68 -19.31
N VAL A 25 15.12 9.88 -18.90
CA VAL A 25 14.16 8.82 -18.59
C VAL A 25 12.92 8.94 -19.47
N SER A 26 12.64 7.93 -20.29
CA SER A 26 11.39 7.88 -21.06
C SER A 26 10.25 7.24 -20.26
N HIS A 27 9.01 7.59 -20.60
CA HIS A 27 7.83 7.00 -19.93
C HIS A 27 7.77 5.48 -20.09
N ASP A 28 8.29 4.94 -21.20
CA ASP A 28 8.43 3.49 -21.43
C ASP A 28 9.43 2.82 -20.49
N GLN A 29 10.52 3.51 -20.13
CA GLN A 29 11.45 2.99 -19.14
C GLN A 29 10.81 2.91 -17.75
N VAL A 30 10.02 3.93 -17.37
CA VAL A 30 9.26 3.93 -16.12
C VAL A 30 8.22 2.81 -16.12
N ASN A 31 7.43 2.67 -17.19
CA ASN A 31 6.46 1.59 -17.34
C ASN A 31 7.13 0.20 -17.25
N ARG A 32 8.27 0.02 -17.89
CA ARG A 32 9.03 -1.25 -17.85
C ARG A 32 9.56 -1.53 -16.44
N PHE A 33 10.04 -0.51 -15.74
CA PHE A 33 10.45 -0.62 -14.35
C PHE A 33 9.27 -1.08 -13.49
N LEU A 34 8.13 -0.38 -13.52
CA LEU A 34 6.95 -0.73 -12.73
C LEU A 34 6.41 -2.14 -13.01
N ARG A 35 6.51 -2.62 -14.25
CA ARG A 35 6.06 -3.99 -14.62
C ARG A 35 7.03 -5.09 -14.19
N ARG A 36 8.31 -4.79 -14.00
CA ARG A 36 9.35 -5.77 -13.67
C ARG A 36 9.74 -5.74 -12.19
N SER A 37 9.53 -4.61 -11.54
CA SER A 37 9.79 -4.45 -10.12
C SER A 37 8.70 -5.14 -9.32
N SER A 38 9.14 -5.90 -8.32
CA SER A 38 8.29 -6.44 -7.27
C SER A 38 8.81 -5.91 -5.93
N PHE A 39 7.90 -5.47 -5.07
CA PHE A 39 8.23 -4.96 -3.75
C PHE A 39 7.48 -5.78 -2.71
N ALA A 40 8.21 -6.58 -1.93
CA ALA A 40 7.60 -7.40 -0.89
C ALA A 40 7.26 -6.54 0.34
N PRO A 41 6.17 -6.85 1.06
CA PRO A 41 5.86 -6.16 2.32
C PRO A 41 6.99 -6.24 3.36
N SER A 42 7.82 -7.28 3.33
CA SER A 42 9.00 -7.38 4.20
C SER A 42 10.03 -6.27 3.96
N GLN A 43 10.18 -5.80 2.72
CA GLN A 43 11.11 -4.71 2.40
C GLN A 43 10.61 -3.38 2.98
N LEU A 44 9.29 -3.16 3.02
CA LEU A 44 8.71 -2.01 3.72
C LEU A 44 9.04 -2.08 5.21
N ARG A 45 8.82 -3.24 5.83
CA ARG A 45 9.14 -3.46 7.24
C ARG A 45 10.61 -3.17 7.54
N GLU A 46 11.54 -3.72 6.76
CA GLU A 46 12.98 -3.49 6.93
C GLU A 46 13.36 -2.01 6.94
N LEU A 47 12.71 -1.19 6.09
CA LEU A 47 12.94 0.26 6.04
C LEU A 47 12.35 1.00 7.24
N VAL A 48 11.25 0.49 7.78
CA VAL A 48 10.48 1.15 8.85
C VAL A 48 10.97 0.76 10.24
N MET A 49 11.45 -0.47 10.44
CA MET A 49 11.90 -0.97 11.74
C MET A 49 12.86 -0.03 12.49
N PRO A 50 13.89 0.58 11.86
CA PRO A 50 14.80 1.49 12.55
C PRO A 50 14.16 2.81 12.98
N LEU A 51 12.96 3.13 12.48
CA LEU A 51 12.23 4.37 12.76
C LEU A 51 11.21 4.21 13.89
N LEU A 52 10.91 2.97 14.28
CA LEU A 52 9.90 2.68 15.30
C LEU A 52 10.36 3.17 16.68
N THR A 53 9.46 3.83 17.39
CA THR A 53 9.61 4.10 18.82
C THR A 53 8.69 3.17 19.60
N ASP A 54 9.16 1.94 19.85
CA ASP A 54 8.36 0.94 20.54
C ASP A 54 8.41 1.12 22.08
N SER A 55 7.27 0.90 22.74
CA SER A 55 7.13 1.04 24.19
C SER A 55 5.89 0.29 24.68
N PRO A 56 5.71 0.07 25.99
CA PRO A 56 4.48 -0.51 26.53
C PRO A 56 3.20 0.29 26.21
N ASP A 57 3.34 1.58 25.89
CA ASP A 57 2.23 2.46 25.51
C ASP A 57 1.97 2.47 24.00
N ALA A 58 2.85 1.84 23.22
CA ALA A 58 2.69 1.71 21.78
C ALA A 58 1.56 0.73 21.44
N PHE A 59 0.98 0.91 20.26
CA PHE A 59 -0.08 0.05 19.77
C PHE A 59 0.02 -0.21 18.28
N LEU A 60 -0.53 -1.36 17.90
CA LEU A 60 -0.70 -1.75 16.52
C LEU A 60 -2.11 -1.40 16.06
N LEU A 61 -2.19 -0.69 14.94
CA LEU A 61 -3.43 -0.37 14.25
C LEU A 61 -3.56 -1.30 13.05
N LEU A 62 -4.69 -1.99 12.98
CA LEU A 62 -5.04 -2.84 11.85
C LEU A 62 -6.37 -2.37 11.28
N ASP A 63 -6.38 -2.06 9.99
CA ASP A 63 -7.59 -1.64 9.30
C ASP A 63 -7.53 -2.01 7.82
N ASP A 64 -8.69 -2.15 7.19
CA ASP A 64 -8.79 -2.34 5.75
C ASP A 64 -9.32 -1.09 5.05
N SER A 65 -8.73 -0.79 3.89
CA SER A 65 -9.06 0.37 3.08
C SER A 65 -9.41 -0.04 1.66
N VAL A 66 -10.29 0.72 1.02
CA VAL A 66 -10.65 0.54 -0.39
C VAL A 66 -10.00 1.63 -1.22
N GLN A 67 -9.04 1.24 -2.05
CA GLN A 67 -8.47 2.12 -3.06
C GLN A 67 -9.41 2.16 -4.25
N ASP A 68 -10.08 3.30 -4.45
CA ASP A 68 -11.02 3.47 -5.55
C ASP A 68 -10.30 3.35 -6.92
N LYS A 69 -10.82 2.44 -7.74
CA LYS A 69 -10.36 2.18 -9.11
C LYS A 69 -11.57 2.09 -10.05
N ARG A 70 -12.59 2.93 -9.86
CA ARG A 70 -13.86 2.89 -10.63
C ARG A 70 -13.70 3.00 -12.14
N TYR A 71 -12.60 3.58 -12.61
CA TYR A 71 -12.27 3.70 -14.04
C TYR A 71 -11.32 2.62 -14.56
N SER A 72 -10.84 1.73 -13.69
CA SER A 72 -9.92 0.65 -14.08
C SER A 72 -10.65 -0.47 -14.82
N ARG A 73 -9.96 -1.06 -15.81
CA ARG A 73 -10.43 -2.21 -16.60
C ARG A 73 -9.47 -3.40 -16.61
N PHE A 74 -8.24 -3.22 -16.12
CA PHE A 74 -7.13 -4.16 -16.33
C PHE A 74 -6.32 -4.43 -15.06
N ILE A 75 -6.91 -4.21 -13.89
CA ILE A 75 -6.29 -4.57 -12.61
C ILE A 75 -7.01 -5.81 -12.11
N GLU A 76 -6.35 -6.96 -12.16
CA GLU A 76 -6.91 -8.27 -11.84
C GLU A 76 -7.53 -8.34 -10.45
N VAL A 77 -6.88 -7.75 -9.45
CA VAL A 77 -7.34 -7.72 -8.06
C VAL A 77 -8.42 -6.67 -7.77
N ALA A 78 -8.76 -5.81 -8.74
CA ALA A 78 -9.78 -4.79 -8.53
C ALA A 78 -11.19 -5.40 -8.69
N LYS A 79 -12.04 -5.21 -7.70
CA LYS A 79 -13.39 -5.78 -7.67
C LYS A 79 -14.43 -4.83 -7.11
N ARG A 80 -15.71 -5.13 -7.37
CA ARG A 80 -16.83 -4.37 -6.81
C ARG A 80 -16.96 -4.67 -5.32
N GLN A 81 -16.90 -3.63 -4.51
CA GLN A 81 -17.01 -3.71 -3.06
C GLN A 81 -17.63 -2.43 -2.49
N TYR A 82 -18.16 -2.52 -1.28
CA TYR A 82 -18.75 -1.36 -0.62
C TYR A 82 -17.67 -0.36 -0.22
N SER A 83 -17.90 0.91 -0.52
CA SER A 83 -17.11 2.04 -0.05
C SER A 83 -17.96 2.85 0.92
N GLY A 84 -17.47 3.00 2.15
CA GLY A 84 -18.10 3.88 3.14
C GLY A 84 -18.11 5.33 2.70
N ASN A 85 -17.06 5.80 2.00
CA ASN A 85 -16.94 7.17 1.51
C ASN A 85 -18.01 7.53 0.46
N GLU A 86 -18.31 6.59 -0.44
CA GLU A 86 -19.32 6.79 -1.49
C GLU A 86 -20.71 6.35 -1.06
N HIS A 87 -20.83 5.75 0.13
CA HIS A 87 -22.04 5.08 0.60
C HIS A 87 -22.63 4.11 -0.45
N GLY A 88 -21.77 3.33 -1.12
CA GLY A 88 -22.18 2.52 -2.26
C GLY A 88 -21.10 1.57 -2.78
N LEU A 89 -21.44 0.81 -3.82
CA LEU A 89 -20.50 -0.12 -4.45
C LEU A 89 -19.58 0.60 -5.44
N VAL A 90 -18.27 0.44 -5.26
CA VAL A 90 -17.23 0.90 -6.19
C VAL A 90 -16.36 -0.25 -6.64
N THR A 91 -15.80 -0.16 -7.85
CA THR A 91 -14.66 -1.01 -8.22
C THR A 91 -13.42 -0.47 -7.54
N GLY A 92 -12.76 -1.27 -6.72
CA GLY A 92 -11.58 -0.86 -5.98
C GLY A 92 -10.67 -2.03 -5.62
N ILE A 93 -9.49 -1.70 -5.09
CA ILE A 93 -8.54 -2.66 -4.53
C ILE A 93 -8.67 -2.57 -3.02
N CYS A 94 -9.00 -3.66 -2.35
CA CYS A 94 -9.01 -3.70 -0.90
C CYS A 94 -7.59 -4.01 -0.39
N LEU A 95 -7.08 -3.15 0.49
CA LEU A 95 -5.82 -3.33 1.19
C LEU A 95 -6.09 -3.50 2.68
N VAL A 96 -5.50 -4.53 3.25
CA VAL A 96 -5.34 -4.69 4.69
C VAL A 96 -4.02 -4.04 5.08
N ASN A 97 -4.03 -3.15 6.07
CA ASN A 97 -2.83 -2.45 6.53
C ASN A 97 -2.55 -2.79 8.00
N LEU A 98 -1.26 -2.88 8.35
CA LEU A 98 -0.78 -2.94 9.73
C LEU A 98 0.16 -1.76 9.96
N VAL A 99 -0.14 -0.97 10.98
CA VAL A 99 0.56 0.28 11.31
C VAL A 99 0.98 0.24 12.77
N HIS A 100 2.18 0.70 13.07
CA HIS A 100 2.67 0.95 14.43
C HIS A 100 2.46 2.41 14.79
N SER A 101 2.13 2.67 16.06
CA SER A 101 2.09 4.00 16.65
C SER A 101 2.68 3.93 18.06
N SER A 102 3.63 4.81 18.39
CA SER A 102 4.14 4.99 19.75
C SER A 102 3.13 5.59 20.73
N GLY A 103 1.93 5.96 20.26
CA GLY A 103 0.92 6.68 21.04
C GLY A 103 1.14 8.18 21.10
N GLN A 104 2.22 8.69 20.49
CA GLN A 104 2.43 10.12 20.27
C GLN A 104 1.70 10.60 19.02
N ALA A 105 1.28 11.87 19.03
CA ALA A 105 0.61 12.46 17.89
C ALA A 105 1.55 12.52 16.67
N GLY A 106 1.08 12.00 15.53
CA GLY A 106 1.79 12.06 14.25
C GLY A 106 2.73 10.89 13.97
N ASP A 107 2.75 9.86 14.83
CA ASP A 107 3.55 8.65 14.63
C ASP A 107 2.67 7.50 14.12
N PHE A 108 2.66 7.29 12.80
CA PHE A 108 1.91 6.22 12.14
C PHE A 108 2.81 5.57 11.08
N LEU A 109 3.49 4.51 11.46
CA LEU A 109 4.50 3.86 10.65
C LEU A 109 3.99 2.53 10.06
N PRO A 110 3.91 2.38 8.73
CA PRO A 110 3.35 1.19 8.11
C PRO A 110 4.32 -0.01 8.22
N LEU A 111 3.88 -1.08 8.87
CA LEU A 111 4.68 -2.30 9.07
C LEU A 111 4.44 -3.38 8.02
N ASP A 112 3.22 -3.49 7.50
CA ASP A 112 2.82 -4.51 6.53
C ASP A 112 1.56 -4.06 5.79
N TYR A 113 1.36 -4.62 4.59
CA TYR A 113 0.14 -4.47 3.82
C TYR A 113 -0.15 -5.77 3.06
N ARG A 114 -1.44 -6.09 2.87
CA ARG A 114 -1.89 -7.24 2.06
C ARG A 114 -2.99 -6.82 1.11
N VAL A 115 -2.90 -7.27 -0.13
CA VAL A 115 -3.99 -7.14 -1.09
C VAL A 115 -5.01 -8.21 -0.78
N TYR A 116 -6.25 -7.82 -0.45
CA TYR A 116 -7.32 -8.78 -0.21
C TYR A 116 -7.84 -9.32 -1.55
N ALA A 117 -7.44 -10.54 -1.89
CA ALA A 117 -7.78 -11.22 -3.14
C ALA A 117 -8.14 -12.71 -2.89
N PRO A 118 -9.25 -12.99 -2.18
CA PRO A 118 -9.68 -14.35 -1.83
C PRO A 118 -9.94 -15.23 -3.06
N GLU A 119 -10.21 -14.64 -4.22
CA GLU A 119 -10.35 -15.37 -5.47
C GLU A 119 -9.01 -15.96 -5.97
N LEU A 120 -7.87 -15.42 -5.49
CA LEU A 120 -6.52 -15.86 -5.84
C LEU A 120 -5.89 -16.73 -4.74
N ASP A 121 -6.06 -16.37 -3.47
CA ASP A 121 -5.39 -17.03 -2.33
C ASP A 121 -6.33 -17.80 -1.39
N GLY A 122 -7.65 -17.59 -1.50
CA GLY A 122 -8.64 -18.20 -0.61
C GLY A 122 -8.66 -17.60 0.80
N VAL A 123 -7.96 -16.50 1.05
CA VAL A 123 -7.72 -15.96 2.39
C VAL A 123 -8.69 -14.82 2.70
N THR A 124 -9.30 -14.87 3.88
CA THR A 124 -10.15 -13.80 4.40
C THR A 124 -9.31 -12.63 4.94
N LYS A 125 -9.90 -11.43 5.03
CA LYS A 125 -9.23 -10.28 5.67
C LYS A 125 -8.75 -10.61 7.09
N ASN A 126 -9.57 -11.29 7.88
CA ASN A 126 -9.23 -11.69 9.25
C ASN A 126 -8.06 -12.66 9.32
N GLU A 127 -7.91 -13.55 8.34
CA GLU A 127 -6.75 -14.44 8.26
C GLU A 127 -5.48 -13.67 7.87
N HIS A 128 -5.56 -12.72 6.94
CA HIS A 128 -4.45 -11.78 6.72
C HIS A 128 -4.09 -11.05 8.01
N PHE A 129 -5.07 -10.55 8.76
CA PHE A 129 -4.83 -9.82 10.02
C PHE A 129 -4.04 -10.69 11.01
N ARG A 130 -4.50 -11.92 11.24
CA ARG A 130 -3.84 -12.87 12.16
C ARG A 130 -2.41 -13.19 11.70
N ALA A 131 -2.21 -13.38 10.40
CA ALA A 131 -0.90 -13.68 9.84
C ALA A 131 0.08 -12.49 9.98
N MET A 132 -0.38 -11.27 9.70
CA MET A 132 0.42 -10.05 9.85
C MET A 132 0.76 -9.79 11.31
N PHE A 133 -0.20 -9.99 12.22
CA PHE A 133 0.02 -9.85 13.66
C PHE A 133 1.03 -10.88 14.19
N ALA A 134 0.92 -12.15 13.78
CA ALA A 134 1.88 -13.18 14.16
C ALA A 134 3.31 -12.88 13.69
N GLN A 135 3.48 -12.22 12.54
CA GLN A 135 4.80 -11.82 12.04
C GLN A 135 5.47 -10.72 12.87
N VAL A 136 4.70 -9.90 13.58
CA VAL A 136 5.26 -8.83 14.44
C VAL A 136 5.65 -9.37 15.82
N LEU A 137 5.01 -10.45 16.28
CA LEU A 137 5.33 -11.08 17.56
C LEU A 137 6.52 -12.06 17.50
N ALA A 138 6.95 -12.46 16.30
CA ALA A 138 8.01 -13.44 16.07
C ALA A 138 9.39 -12.79 16.04
#